data_AF-A0A922MRJ9-F1
#
_entry.id   AF-A0A922MRJ9-F1
#
_cell.length_a   1.000
_cell.length_b   1.000
_cell.length_c   1.000
_cell.angle_alpha   90.00
_cell.angle_beta   90.00
_cell.angle_gamma   90.00
#
_symmetry.space_group_name_H-M   'P 1'
#
loop_
_entity.id
_entity.type
_entity.pdbx_description
1 polymer ?
#
loop_
_entity_poly.entity_id
_entity_poly.type
_entity_poly.pdbx_seq_one_letter_code
_entity_poly.pdbx_strand_id
1 'polypeptide(L)'
;MFILTKIEITLAAMSRRSIFLLAAAVVMLYFSIILFMLSPLHGSRGGYYAGGYMNNFAFRHDPPVNWCSELKWRSPPSPDVVALVSYPGSGNTWLRYLLQQVTGVVTGSIYMDYGLRVHGFPAENVTDGSVLVVKTHAVPMDSDKFRSAILLIRNPRDAILADMNCAMANKEGIYRRKKKHQDFEPFTADMYKALDQVRNKVLSMVMDYKRKHDNPHVGKT
;
A
#
# COMPACT_ATOMS: atom_id res chain seq x y z
N MET A 1 38.38 27.44 -24.04
CA MET A 1 38.59 28.88 -23.76
C MET A 1 38.14 29.80 -24.90
N PHE A 2 38.39 29.48 -26.18
CA PHE A 2 38.00 30.32 -27.34
C PHE A 2 36.49 30.42 -27.66
N ILE A 3 35.67 29.47 -27.23
CA ILE A 3 34.22 29.46 -27.54
C ILE A 3 33.46 30.39 -26.57
N LEU A 4 33.81 30.36 -25.28
CA LEU A 4 33.22 31.23 -24.25
C LEU A 4 33.50 32.71 -24.55
N THR A 5 34.73 33.05 -24.96
CA THR A 5 35.08 34.43 -25.31
C THR A 5 34.36 34.92 -26.56
N LYS A 6 34.11 34.06 -27.57
CA LYS A 6 33.28 34.43 -28.73
C LYS A 6 31.83 34.70 -28.33
N ILE A 7 31.24 33.85 -27.49
CA ILE A 7 29.85 33.98 -27.03
C ILE A 7 29.65 35.28 -26.24
N GLU A 8 30.57 35.62 -25.33
CA GLU A 8 30.51 36.89 -24.57
C GLU A 8 30.55 38.12 -25.48
N ILE A 9 31.44 38.13 -26.48
CA ILE A 9 31.55 39.25 -27.45
C ILE A 9 30.28 39.37 -28.29
N THR A 10 29.67 38.24 -28.69
CA THR A 10 28.44 38.29 -29.51
C THR A 10 27.22 38.74 -28.68
N LEU A 11 27.11 38.31 -27.42
CA LEU A 11 26.06 38.76 -26.50
C LEU A 11 26.19 40.26 -26.16
N ALA A 12 27.40 40.78 -26.00
CA ALA A 12 27.65 42.19 -25.75
C ALA A 12 27.30 43.10 -26.96
N ALA A 13 27.33 42.54 -28.18
CA ALA A 13 26.97 43.24 -29.43
C ALA A 13 25.46 43.21 -29.74
N MET A 14 24.65 42.45 -28.97
CA MET A 14 23.21 42.33 -29.18
C MET A 14 22.44 43.46 -28.49
N SER A 15 21.43 43.99 -29.18
CA SER A 15 20.47 44.95 -28.58
C SER A 15 19.79 44.32 -27.37
N ARG A 16 19.52 45.13 -26.33
CA ARG A 16 18.80 44.70 -25.12
C ARG A 16 17.50 43.97 -25.47
N ARG A 17 16.77 44.43 -26.51
CA ARG A 17 15.54 43.76 -27.00
C ARG A 17 15.80 42.33 -27.48
N SER A 18 16.89 42.11 -28.21
CA SER A 18 17.26 40.78 -28.73
C SER A 18 17.71 39.84 -27.62
N ILE A 19 18.39 40.35 -26.58
CA ILE A 19 18.77 39.57 -25.40
C ILE A 19 17.52 39.13 -24.62
N PHE A 20 16.55 40.04 -24.42
CA PHE A 20 15.27 39.69 -23.79
C PHE A 20 14.48 38.66 -24.58
N LEU A 21 14.42 38.78 -25.90
CA LEU A 21 13.75 37.80 -26.76
C LEU A 21 14.41 36.41 -26.71
N LEU A 22 15.74 36.36 -26.71
CA LEU A 22 16.49 35.11 -26.57
C LEU A 22 16.23 34.45 -25.21
N ALA A 23 16.29 35.22 -24.12
CA ALA A 23 16.01 34.73 -22.78
C ALA A 23 14.57 34.20 -22.65
N ALA A 24 13.59 34.94 -23.19
CA ALA A 24 12.19 34.50 -23.21
C ALA A 24 12.01 33.21 -24.01
N ALA A 25 12.65 33.08 -25.17
CA ALA A 25 12.60 31.87 -25.99
C ALA A 25 13.20 30.66 -25.26
N VAL A 26 14.32 30.85 -24.54
CA VAL A 26 14.93 29.80 -23.72
C VAL A 26 14.00 29.37 -22.59
N VAL A 27 13.40 30.32 -21.86
CA VAL A 27 12.44 30.02 -20.78
C VAL A 27 11.22 29.26 -21.31
N MET A 28 10.66 29.69 -22.45
CA MET A 28 9.53 29.02 -23.09
C MET A 28 9.88 27.61 -23.57
N LEU A 29 11.10 27.40 -24.08
CA LEU A 29 11.59 26.08 -24.48
C LEU A 29 11.79 25.16 -23.27
N TYR A 30 12.34 25.65 -22.16
CA TYR A 30 12.44 24.87 -20.93
C TYR A 30 11.05 24.52 -20.37
N PHE A 31 10.12 25.47 -20.39
CA PHE A 31 8.75 25.23 -19.96
C PHE A 31 8.03 24.19 -20.83
N SER A 32 8.19 24.24 -22.15
CA SER A 32 7.59 23.26 -23.07
C SER A 32 8.22 21.88 -22.93
N ILE A 33 9.54 21.77 -22.70
CA ILE A 33 10.21 20.49 -22.39
C ILE A 33 9.69 19.92 -21.07
N ILE A 34 9.52 20.75 -20.04
CA ILE A 34 8.95 20.32 -18.75
C ILE A 34 7.52 19.83 -18.96
N LEU A 35 6.67 20.57 -19.67
CA LEU A 35 5.30 20.14 -19.98
C LEU A 35 5.26 18.86 -20.82
N PHE A 36 6.19 18.68 -21.76
CA PHE A 36 6.30 17.46 -22.55
C PHE A 36 6.74 16.25 -21.71
N MET A 37 7.71 16.43 -20.81
CA MET A 37 8.15 15.39 -19.86
C MET A 37 7.06 15.05 -18.82
N LEU A 38 6.17 15.99 -18.54
CA LEU A 38 4.99 15.79 -17.69
C LEU A 38 3.77 15.25 -18.46
N SER A 39 3.79 15.28 -19.79
CA SER A 39 2.74 14.73 -20.63
C SER A 39 3.06 13.26 -20.91
N PRO A 40 2.24 12.30 -20.46
CA PRO A 40 2.52 10.89 -20.73
C PRO A 40 2.41 10.66 -22.24
N LEU A 41 3.55 10.32 -22.87
CA LEU A 41 3.57 9.73 -24.20
C LEU A 41 2.60 8.53 -24.19
N HIS A 42 1.59 8.62 -25.05
CA HIS A 42 0.49 7.68 -25.14
C HIS A 42 0.91 6.22 -25.02
N GLY A 43 0.22 5.50 -24.14
CA GLY A 43 -0.15 4.11 -24.37
C GLY A 43 0.82 3.05 -23.85
N SER A 44 0.71 2.72 -22.57
CA SER A 44 0.88 1.33 -22.16
C SER A 44 -0.47 0.79 -21.69
N ARG A 45 -1.18 0.15 -22.62
CA ARG A 45 -2.25 -0.81 -22.28
C ARG A 45 -1.56 -1.98 -21.59
N GLY A 46 -1.64 -2.08 -20.26
CA GLY A 46 -1.18 -3.29 -19.58
C GLY A 46 -1.21 -3.20 -18.06
N GLY A 47 -1.98 -4.10 -17.43
CA GLY A 47 -1.75 -4.51 -16.05
C GLY A 47 -2.92 -4.33 -15.09
N TYR A 48 -4.03 -5.03 -15.35
CA TYR A 48 -4.93 -5.42 -14.25
C TYR A 48 -4.11 -6.27 -13.27
N TYR A 49 -3.92 -5.78 -12.04
CA TYR A 49 -3.27 -6.47 -10.92
C TYR A 49 -1.84 -6.97 -11.20
N ALA A 50 -0.88 -6.06 -11.39
CA ALA A 50 0.54 -6.43 -11.34
C ALA A 50 1.29 -5.60 -10.29
N GLY A 51 1.69 -6.27 -9.21
CA GLY A 51 2.78 -5.80 -8.36
C GLY A 51 4.07 -5.80 -9.16
N GLY A 52 4.80 -4.68 -9.16
CA GLY A 52 6.04 -4.54 -9.91
C GLY A 52 6.61 -3.12 -9.84
N TYR A 53 7.64 -2.98 -9.01
CA TYR A 53 8.69 -1.97 -8.95
C TYR A 53 8.76 -0.81 -9.97
N MET A 54 8.96 0.38 -9.39
CA MET A 54 9.67 1.58 -9.89
C MET A 54 8.92 2.54 -10.82
N ASN A 55 8.47 3.66 -10.23
CA ASN A 55 8.92 5.02 -10.54
C ASN A 55 8.26 6.00 -9.55
N ASN A 56 9.05 6.66 -8.70
CA ASN A 56 8.56 7.64 -7.70
C ASN A 56 8.03 8.96 -8.30
N PHE A 57 7.89 9.06 -9.63
CA PHE A 57 7.40 10.24 -10.34
C PHE A 57 6.30 9.96 -11.37
N ALA A 58 5.86 8.71 -11.53
CA ALA A 58 4.68 8.41 -12.32
C ALA A 58 3.46 8.43 -11.40
N PHE A 59 2.67 9.51 -11.45
CA PHE A 59 1.29 9.43 -10.97
C PHE A 59 0.65 8.23 -11.68
N ARG A 60 0.29 7.18 -10.93
CA ARG A 60 -0.59 6.13 -11.46
C ARG A 60 -1.88 6.83 -11.86
N HIS A 61 -2.04 7.12 -13.14
CA HIS A 61 -3.35 7.41 -13.70
C HIS A 61 -4.07 6.08 -13.84
N ASP A 62 -4.54 5.55 -12.71
CA ASP A 62 -5.55 4.51 -12.75
C ASP A 62 -6.77 5.10 -13.49
N PRO A 63 -7.25 4.44 -14.56
CA PRO A 63 -8.36 4.97 -15.35
C PRO A 63 -9.57 5.20 -14.45
N PRO A 64 -10.27 6.33 -14.60
CA PRO A 64 -11.42 6.64 -13.77
C PRO A 64 -12.50 5.56 -13.94
N VAL A 65 -13.19 5.23 -12.84
CA VAL A 65 -14.31 4.29 -12.87
C VAL A 65 -15.46 4.89 -13.69
N ASN A 66 -15.92 4.15 -14.69
CA ASN A 66 -17.08 4.52 -15.49
C ASN A 66 -18.38 4.08 -14.80
N TRP A 67 -19.15 5.04 -14.30
CA TRP A 67 -20.43 4.81 -13.64
C TRP A 67 -21.58 4.75 -14.66
N CYS A 68 -22.57 3.88 -14.43
CA CYS A 68 -23.79 3.80 -15.24
C CYS A 68 -24.67 5.06 -15.10
N SER A 69 -24.57 5.74 -13.96
CA SER A 69 -25.27 6.98 -13.65
C SER A 69 -24.34 7.89 -12.86
N GLU A 70 -24.58 9.20 -12.94
CA GLU A 70 -23.88 10.16 -12.08
C GLU A 70 -24.09 9.83 -10.61
N LEU A 71 -23.00 9.87 -9.83
CA LEU A 71 -23.06 9.60 -8.40
C LEU A 71 -23.60 10.81 -7.65
N LYS A 72 -24.55 10.56 -6.75
CA LYS A 72 -25.17 11.57 -5.90
C LYS A 72 -25.11 11.21 -4.43
N TRP A 73 -25.15 12.25 -3.60
CA TRP A 73 -25.38 12.14 -2.17
C TRP A 73 -26.85 11.86 -1.88
N ARG A 74 -27.11 11.21 -0.75
CA ARG A 74 -28.46 11.05 -0.25
C ARG A 74 -28.96 12.38 0.30
N SER A 75 -30.05 12.89 -0.27
CA SER A 75 -30.70 14.12 0.16
C SER A 75 -32.21 13.88 0.28
N PRO A 76 -32.83 14.03 1.47
CA PRO A 76 -32.16 14.31 2.74
C PRO A 76 -31.30 13.13 3.24
N PRO A 77 -30.30 13.37 4.13
CA PRO A 77 -29.57 12.31 4.79
C PRO A 77 -30.52 11.37 5.55
N SER A 78 -30.25 10.07 5.54
CA SER A 78 -31.04 9.10 6.29
C SER A 78 -30.69 9.16 7.79
N PRO A 79 -31.68 9.13 8.70
CA PRO A 79 -31.39 8.95 10.13
C PRO A 79 -30.84 7.55 10.44
N ASP A 80 -31.03 6.60 9.53
CA ASP A 80 -30.76 5.18 9.74
C ASP A 80 -29.50 4.75 8.98
N VAL A 81 -28.34 5.08 9.55
CA VAL A 81 -27.06 4.75 8.92
C VAL A 81 -26.86 3.23 8.90
N VAL A 82 -26.50 2.70 7.72
CA VAL A 82 -26.29 1.27 7.49
C VAL A 82 -24.80 0.97 7.41
N ALA A 83 -24.32 0.05 8.25
CA ALA A 83 -22.94 -0.43 8.18
C ALA A 83 -22.77 -1.51 7.10
N LEU A 84 -21.70 -1.46 6.33
CA LEU A 84 -21.21 -2.58 5.53
C LEU A 84 -20.02 -3.20 6.28
N VAL A 85 -20.27 -4.32 6.94
CA VAL A 85 -19.33 -4.97 7.86
C VAL A 85 -18.76 -6.23 7.23
N SER A 86 -17.45 -6.43 7.31
CA SER A 86 -16.83 -7.74 7.06
C SER A 86 -15.37 -7.78 7.48
N TYR A 87 -14.76 -8.96 7.40
CA TYR A 87 -13.32 -9.12 7.50
C TYR A 87 -12.59 -8.52 6.26
N PRO A 88 -11.39 -7.94 6.40
CA PRO A 88 -10.55 -7.54 5.26
C PRO A 88 -10.40 -8.65 4.20
N GLY A 89 -10.22 -8.28 2.93
CA GLY A 89 -10.15 -9.26 1.84
C GLY A 89 -11.48 -9.93 1.44
N SER A 90 -12.60 -9.63 2.11
CA SER A 90 -13.92 -10.22 1.78
C SER A 90 -14.63 -9.60 0.56
N GLY A 91 -14.08 -8.54 -0.04
CA GLY A 91 -14.63 -7.94 -1.26
C GLY A 91 -15.51 -6.70 -1.06
N ASN A 92 -15.40 -5.99 0.07
CA ASN A 92 -16.22 -4.78 0.33
C ASN A 92 -16.14 -3.72 -0.76
N THR A 93 -14.93 -3.43 -1.27
CA THR A 93 -14.74 -2.40 -2.30
C THR A 93 -15.48 -2.76 -3.58
N TRP A 94 -15.51 -4.05 -3.93
CA TRP A 94 -16.26 -4.54 -5.07
C TRP A 94 -17.77 -4.45 -4.84
N LEU A 95 -18.27 -4.82 -3.66
CA LEU A 95 -19.69 -4.66 -3.34
C LEU A 95 -20.12 -3.19 -3.32
N ARG A 96 -19.30 -2.30 -2.77
CA ARG A 96 -19.52 -0.85 -2.83
C ARG A 96 -19.59 -0.34 -4.26
N TYR A 97 -18.69 -0.79 -5.13
CA TYR A 97 -18.72 -0.48 -6.56
C TYR A 97 -20.08 -0.89 -7.17
N LEU A 98 -20.54 -2.13 -6.95
CA LEU A 98 -21.82 -2.59 -7.46
C LEU A 98 -23.00 -1.77 -6.91
N LEU A 99 -23.01 -1.46 -5.61
CA LEU A 99 -24.04 -0.64 -4.99
C LEU A 99 -24.10 0.77 -5.59
N GLN A 100 -22.95 1.40 -5.80
CA GLN A 100 -22.87 2.70 -6.50
C GLN A 100 -23.34 2.58 -7.94
N GLN A 101 -22.95 1.52 -8.64
CA GLN A 101 -23.30 1.28 -10.04
C GLN A 101 -24.82 1.17 -10.24
N VAL A 102 -25.50 0.46 -9.35
CA VAL A 102 -26.95 0.18 -9.49
C VAL A 102 -27.84 1.27 -8.90
N THR A 103 -27.37 1.99 -7.87
CA THR A 103 -28.20 3.02 -7.19
C THR A 103 -27.88 4.44 -7.61
N GLY A 104 -26.67 4.68 -8.15
CA GLY A 104 -26.12 6.02 -8.32
C GLY A 104 -25.85 6.77 -7.01
N VAL A 105 -25.98 6.13 -5.84
CA VAL A 105 -25.75 6.77 -4.53
C VAL A 105 -24.36 6.40 -4.02
N VAL A 106 -23.61 7.41 -3.56
CA VAL A 106 -22.25 7.21 -3.03
C VAL A 106 -22.24 6.31 -1.80
N THR A 107 -21.15 5.56 -1.61
CA THR A 107 -20.94 4.71 -0.43
C THR A 107 -19.78 5.24 0.40
N GLY A 108 -19.96 5.25 1.72
CA GLY A 108 -18.98 5.76 2.68
C GLY A 108 -18.06 4.70 3.26
N SER A 109 -17.11 5.15 4.06
CA SER A 109 -16.09 4.33 4.72
C SER A 109 -15.65 5.03 6.00
N ILE A 110 -15.43 4.28 7.08
CA ILE A 110 -14.79 4.82 8.30
C ILE A 110 -13.30 5.11 8.10
N TYR A 111 -12.75 4.65 6.98
CA TYR A 111 -11.35 4.82 6.62
C TYR A 111 -11.21 5.96 5.61
N MET A 112 -9.99 6.50 5.56
CA MET A 112 -9.60 7.55 4.63
C MET A 112 -8.58 7.01 3.63
N ASP A 113 -9.04 6.32 2.59
CA ASP A 113 -8.19 5.86 1.49
C ASP A 113 -8.16 6.92 0.38
N TYR A 114 -7.06 7.66 0.27
CA TYR A 114 -6.90 8.72 -0.73
C TYR A 114 -6.95 8.18 -2.16
N GLY A 115 -6.44 6.97 -2.40
CA GLY A 115 -6.48 6.35 -3.73
C GLY A 115 -7.93 6.06 -4.13
N LEU A 116 -8.69 5.40 -3.25
CA LEU A 116 -10.10 5.14 -3.52
C LEU A 116 -10.91 6.44 -3.68
N ARG A 117 -10.62 7.47 -2.87
CA ARG A 117 -11.32 8.76 -2.96
C ARG A 117 -11.15 9.43 -4.32
N VAL A 118 -9.92 9.43 -4.85
CA VAL A 118 -9.60 10.04 -6.15
C VAL A 118 -10.10 9.18 -7.31
N HIS A 119 -10.17 7.86 -7.16
CA HIS A 119 -10.45 6.92 -8.24
C HIS A 119 -11.87 6.31 -8.23
N GLY A 120 -12.84 6.88 -7.51
CA GLY A 120 -14.26 6.50 -7.66
C GLY A 120 -15.09 6.34 -6.39
N PHE A 121 -14.50 6.49 -5.21
CA PHE A 121 -15.19 6.42 -3.92
C PHE A 121 -15.13 7.78 -3.22
N PRO A 122 -15.82 8.81 -3.72
CA PRO A 122 -15.67 10.19 -3.25
C PRO A 122 -16.02 10.39 -1.77
N ALA A 123 -16.82 9.48 -1.21
CA ALA A 123 -17.28 9.52 0.18
C ALA A 123 -16.42 8.71 1.16
N GLU A 124 -15.14 8.44 0.85
CA GLU A 124 -14.19 8.00 1.88
C GLU A 124 -14.17 8.99 3.06
N ASN A 125 -14.09 8.47 4.28
CA ASN A 125 -14.20 9.23 5.53
C ASN A 125 -15.56 9.91 5.78
N VAL A 126 -16.62 9.56 5.04
CA VAL A 126 -18.00 9.98 5.35
C VAL A 126 -18.75 8.81 6.00
N THR A 127 -19.35 9.08 7.16
CA THR A 127 -19.94 8.03 8.02
C THR A 127 -21.34 8.33 8.53
N ASP A 128 -22.02 9.31 7.92
CA ASP A 128 -23.38 9.74 8.27
C ASP A 128 -24.44 9.24 7.26
N GLY A 129 -25.67 9.70 7.41
CA GLY A 129 -26.79 9.35 6.54
C GLY A 129 -26.75 9.86 5.11
N SER A 130 -25.74 10.65 4.72
CA SER A 130 -25.61 11.20 3.37
C SER A 130 -25.14 10.16 2.34
N VAL A 131 -24.70 8.99 2.81
CA VAL A 131 -24.26 7.87 1.97
C VAL A 131 -25.23 6.70 2.05
N LEU A 132 -25.13 5.76 1.10
CA LEU A 132 -25.98 4.57 1.07
C LEU A 132 -25.65 3.58 2.20
N VAL A 133 -24.35 3.27 2.36
CA VAL A 133 -23.79 2.38 3.38
C VAL A 133 -22.40 2.87 3.79
N VAL A 134 -21.94 2.52 4.98
CA VAL A 134 -20.62 2.87 5.51
C VAL A 134 -19.78 1.62 5.77
N LYS A 135 -18.68 1.44 5.02
CA LYS A 135 -17.75 0.32 5.18
C LYS A 135 -17.00 0.38 6.51
N THR A 136 -16.96 -0.73 7.24
CA THR A 136 -16.13 -0.94 8.44
C THR A 136 -15.64 -2.38 8.58
N HIS A 137 -14.45 -2.56 9.18
CA HIS A 137 -13.98 -3.87 9.66
C HIS A 137 -14.07 -3.98 11.19
N ALA A 138 -14.28 -2.86 11.87
CA ALA A 138 -14.38 -2.80 13.32
C ALA A 138 -15.82 -3.02 13.76
N VAL A 139 -15.97 -3.66 14.92
CA VAL A 139 -17.19 -3.57 15.71
C VAL A 139 -17.33 -2.10 16.12
N PRO A 140 -18.47 -1.44 15.85
CA PRO A 140 -18.68 -0.06 16.27
C PRO A 140 -18.50 0.06 17.79
N MET A 141 -17.65 0.98 18.26
CA MET A 141 -17.51 1.27 19.70
C MET A 141 -18.78 1.95 20.25
N ASP A 142 -19.44 2.75 19.40
CA ASP A 142 -20.73 3.38 19.70
C ASP A 142 -21.85 2.52 19.12
N SER A 143 -22.64 1.89 19.99
CA SER A 143 -23.77 1.02 19.60
C SER A 143 -24.80 1.74 18.73
N ASP A 144 -24.92 3.06 18.88
CA ASP A 144 -26.02 3.84 18.33
C ASP A 144 -25.67 4.45 16.96
N LYS A 145 -24.42 4.31 16.51
CA LYS A 145 -23.96 4.89 15.24
C LYS A 145 -24.65 4.28 14.03
N PHE A 146 -24.93 2.97 14.06
CA PHE A 146 -25.50 2.23 12.94
C PHE A 146 -26.80 1.56 13.38
N ARG A 147 -27.89 1.86 12.67
CA ARG A 147 -29.20 1.25 12.96
C ARG A 147 -29.33 -0.15 12.38
N SER A 148 -28.59 -0.45 11.32
CA SER A 148 -28.57 -1.76 10.69
C SER A 148 -27.21 -2.06 10.06
N ALA A 149 -26.99 -3.33 9.70
CA ALA A 149 -25.75 -3.78 9.10
C ALA A 149 -25.99 -4.81 7.99
N ILE A 150 -25.18 -4.72 6.94
CA ILE A 150 -24.98 -5.76 5.93
C ILE A 150 -23.68 -6.46 6.29
N LEU A 151 -23.76 -7.74 6.65
CA LEU A 151 -22.59 -8.57 6.94
C LEU A 151 -22.17 -9.32 5.68
N LEU A 152 -21.00 -8.97 5.13
CA LEU A 152 -20.42 -9.66 3.98
C LEU A 152 -19.48 -10.77 4.48
N ILE A 153 -19.76 -12.02 4.10
CA ILE A 153 -18.98 -13.19 4.49
C ILE A 153 -18.33 -13.79 3.26
N ARG A 154 -17.04 -14.10 3.36
CA ARG A 154 -16.26 -14.83 2.36
C ARG A 154 -15.59 -16.03 3.03
N ASN A 155 -15.22 -17.05 2.25
CA ASN A 155 -14.37 -18.14 2.71
C ASN A 155 -13.15 -17.56 3.48
N PRO A 156 -12.94 -17.94 4.76
CA PRO A 156 -11.89 -17.37 5.59
C PRO A 156 -10.49 -17.54 4.99
N ARG A 157 -10.20 -18.69 4.36
CA ARG A 157 -8.90 -18.95 3.74
C ARG A 157 -8.58 -17.92 2.66
N ASP A 158 -9.55 -17.64 1.80
CA ASP A 158 -9.35 -16.75 0.67
C ASP A 158 -9.34 -15.28 1.09
N ALA A 159 -10.14 -14.92 2.11
CA ALA A 159 -10.14 -13.58 2.68
C ALA A 159 -8.79 -13.27 3.35
N ILE A 160 -8.26 -14.19 4.16
CA ILE A 160 -6.94 -14.07 4.79
C ILE A 160 -5.84 -13.98 3.74
N LEU A 161 -5.85 -14.86 2.73
CA LEU A 161 -4.84 -14.83 1.68
C LEU A 161 -4.86 -13.50 0.90
N ALA A 162 -6.05 -12.97 0.59
CA ALA A 162 -6.19 -11.68 -0.07
C ALA A 162 -5.68 -10.52 0.78
N ASP A 163 -6.00 -10.52 2.08
CA ASP A 163 -5.52 -9.51 3.03
C ASP A 163 -4.00 -9.54 3.19
N MET A 164 -3.42 -10.73 3.34
CA MET A 164 -1.97 -10.93 3.37
C MET A 164 -1.30 -10.42 2.10
N ASN A 165 -1.82 -10.77 0.92
CA ASN A 165 -1.27 -10.29 -0.35
C ASN A 165 -1.31 -8.75 -0.46
N CYS A 166 -2.41 -8.13 -0.01
CA CYS A 166 -2.55 -6.68 0.05
C CYS A 166 -1.51 -6.05 0.99
N ALA A 167 -1.39 -6.55 2.22
CA ALA A 167 -0.44 -6.07 3.22
C ALA A 167 1.02 -6.21 2.74
N MET A 168 1.36 -7.31 2.06
CA MET A 168 2.68 -7.54 1.48
C MET A 168 2.97 -6.56 0.34
N ALA A 169 2.01 -6.34 -0.57
CA ALA A 169 2.15 -5.41 -1.69
C ALA A 169 2.33 -3.95 -1.20
N ASN A 170 1.59 -3.57 -0.17
CA ASN A 170 1.65 -2.23 0.43
C ASN A 170 2.80 -2.07 1.44
N LYS A 171 3.59 -3.13 1.69
CA LYS A 171 4.65 -3.14 2.69
C LYS A 171 4.13 -2.64 4.04
N GLU A 172 2.98 -3.15 4.45
CA GLU A 172 2.35 -2.83 5.73
C GLU A 172 3.01 -3.62 6.88
N GLY A 173 2.57 -3.38 8.12
CA GLY A 173 3.09 -4.09 9.29
C GLY A 173 4.59 -3.87 9.51
N ILE A 174 5.37 -4.97 9.57
CA ILE A 174 6.82 -4.96 9.88
C ILE A 174 7.64 -4.10 8.93
N TYR A 175 7.18 -3.91 7.69
CA TYR A 175 7.89 -3.11 6.70
C TYR A 175 7.68 -1.60 6.90
N ARG A 176 6.59 -1.19 7.57
CA ARG A 176 6.31 0.21 7.95
C ARG A 176 6.76 0.56 9.38
N ARG A 177 7.13 -0.43 10.20
CA ARG A 177 7.64 -0.16 11.56
C ARG A 177 9.07 0.39 11.49
N LYS A 178 9.28 1.56 12.09
CA LYS A 178 10.60 2.20 12.24
C LYS A 178 11.59 1.37 13.07
N LYS A 179 11.09 0.55 14.02
CA LYS A 179 11.88 -0.43 14.79
C LYS A 179 11.65 -1.82 14.20
N LYS A 180 12.47 -2.19 13.24
CA LYS A 180 12.38 -3.47 12.52
C LYS A 180 13.01 -4.63 13.30
N HIS A 181 13.97 -4.32 14.16
CA HIS A 181 14.59 -5.23 15.11
C HIS A 181 14.18 -4.80 16.51
N GLN A 182 13.23 -5.50 17.11
CA GLN A 182 13.36 -5.75 18.53
C GLN A 182 14.21 -7.01 18.60
N ASP A 183 15.28 -6.99 19.39
CA ASP A 183 15.93 -8.23 19.84
C ASP A 183 14.91 -8.96 20.70
N PHE A 184 13.99 -9.65 20.03
CA PHE A 184 13.11 -10.60 20.66
C PHE A 184 13.99 -11.79 20.99
N GLU A 185 14.62 -11.74 22.15
CA GLU A 185 15.22 -12.92 22.78
C GLU A 185 14.08 -13.85 23.16
N PRO A 186 13.87 -14.97 22.42
CA PRO A 186 12.71 -15.83 22.62
C PRO A 186 12.87 -16.72 23.86
N PHE A 187 14.08 -16.76 24.43
CA PHE A 187 14.45 -17.65 25.53
C PHE A 187 14.96 -16.85 26.73
N THR A 188 14.51 -17.25 27.91
CA THR A 188 15.05 -16.74 29.17
C THR A 188 16.41 -17.39 29.47
N ALA A 189 17.18 -16.81 30.38
CA ALA A 189 18.45 -17.39 30.84
C ALA A 189 18.27 -18.83 31.37
N ASP A 190 17.15 -19.12 32.02
CA ASP A 190 16.83 -20.47 32.51
C ASP A 190 16.57 -21.46 31.37
N MET A 191 15.94 -21.02 30.28
CA MET A 191 15.72 -21.85 29.10
C MET A 191 17.04 -22.16 28.39
N TYR A 192 17.95 -21.19 28.29
CA TYR A 192 19.30 -21.44 27.80
C TYR A 192 20.06 -22.44 28.68
N LYS A 193 19.94 -22.32 30.01
CA LYS A 193 20.52 -23.29 30.94
C LYS A 193 19.97 -24.70 30.74
N ALA A 194 18.67 -24.83 30.50
CA ALA A 194 18.06 -26.13 30.19
C ALA A 194 18.55 -26.70 28.85
N LEU A 195 18.66 -25.88 27.81
CA LEU A 195 19.21 -26.28 26.51
C LEU A 195 20.67 -26.75 26.64
N ASP A 196 21.48 -26.03 27.42
CA ASP A 196 22.88 -26.36 27.66
C ASP A 196 23.04 -27.70 28.40
N GLN A 197 22.17 -27.97 29.38
CA GLN A 197 22.16 -29.25 30.09
C GLN A 197 21.87 -30.41 29.14
N VAL A 198 20.86 -30.29 28.28
CA VAL A 198 20.53 -31.32 27.29
C VAL A 198 21.66 -31.49 26.28
N ARG A 199 22.22 -30.38 25.78
CA ARG A 199 23.34 -30.39 24.84
C ARG A 199 24.55 -31.11 25.42
N ASN A 200 24.94 -30.79 26.64
CA ASN A 200 26.09 -31.41 27.30
C ASN A 200 25.88 -32.91 27.52
N LYS A 201 24.65 -33.32 27.89
CA LYS A 201 24.28 -34.73 28.02
C LYS A 201 24.37 -35.48 26.70
N VAL A 202 23.90 -34.89 25.60
CA VAL A 202 24.00 -35.51 24.27
C VAL A 202 25.46 -35.62 23.84
N LEU A 203 26.25 -34.57 24.04
CA LEU A 203 27.67 -34.57 23.72
C LEU A 203 28.44 -35.65 24.49
N SER A 204 28.17 -35.83 25.79
CA SER A 204 28.83 -36.89 26.55
C SER A 204 28.48 -38.28 26.03
N MET A 205 27.20 -38.53 25.71
CA MET A 205 26.76 -39.81 25.10
C MET A 205 27.45 -40.07 23.76
N VAL A 206 27.57 -39.06 22.90
CA VAL A 206 28.25 -39.18 21.61
C VAL A 206 29.74 -39.48 21.79
N MET A 207 30.40 -38.81 22.73
CA MET A 207 31.82 -39.02 23.02
C MET A 207 32.09 -40.40 23.63
N ASP A 208 31.21 -40.89 24.50
CA ASP A 208 31.30 -42.23 25.07
C ASP A 208 31.06 -43.32 24.02
N TYR A 209 30.10 -43.11 23.11
CA TYR A 209 29.88 -43.99 21.97
C TYR A 209 31.12 -44.06 21.07
N LYS A 210 31.68 -42.90 20.68
CA LYS A 210 32.93 -42.85 19.90
C LYS A 210 34.07 -43.57 20.59
N ARG A 211 34.29 -43.33 21.89
CA ARG A 211 35.35 -44.00 22.67
C ARG A 211 35.24 -45.52 22.64
N LYS A 212 34.02 -46.06 22.76
CA LYS A 212 33.76 -47.51 22.71
C LYS A 212 33.99 -48.12 21.33
N HIS A 213 33.69 -47.38 20.27
CA HIS A 213 33.77 -47.88 18.89
C HIS A 213 35.11 -47.61 18.20
N ASP A 214 35.84 -46.56 18.60
CA ASP A 214 37.18 -46.25 18.09
C ASP A 214 38.28 -47.05 18.81
N ASN A 215 37.97 -47.73 19.92
CA ASN A 215 38.94 -48.50 20.71
C ASN A 215 38.38 -49.89 21.15
N PRO A 216 38.28 -50.87 20.24
CA PRO A 216 37.59 -52.15 20.49
C PRO A 216 38.29 -53.12 21.46
N HIS A 217 39.43 -52.75 22.08
CA HIS A 217 40.26 -53.66 22.87
C HIS A 217 40.30 -53.42 24.39
N VAL A 218 39.52 -52.49 24.96
CA VAL A 218 39.54 -52.17 26.41
C VAL A 218 38.31 -52.76 27.15
N GLY A 219 37.95 -54.00 26.85
CA GLY A 219 36.78 -54.66 27.46
C GLY A 219 36.88 -56.17 27.64
N LYS A 220 38.11 -56.73 27.61
CA LYS A 220 38.36 -58.14 27.95
C LYS A 220 39.56 -58.25 28.87
N THR A 221 39.32 -58.02 30.16
CA THR A 221 40.05 -58.59 31.30
C THR A 221 39.09 -58.65 32.46
#